data_AF-A0A7Y5GSP8-F1
#
_entry.id   AF-A0A7Y5GSP8-F1
#
_cell.length_a   1.000
_cell.length_b   1.000
_cell.length_c   1.000
_cell.angle_alpha   90.00
_cell.angle_beta   90.00
_cell.angle_gamma   90.00
#
_symmetry.space_group_name_H-M   'P 1'
#
loop_
_entity.id
_entity.type
_entity.pdbx_description
1 polymer ?
#
loop_
_entity_poly.entity_id
_entity_poly.type
_entity_poly.pdbx_seq_one_letter_code
_entity_poly.pdbx_strand_id
1 'polypeptide(L)'
;MTEDDAKLRILLLRKAEDMKRKDYFSGLGVTPASPTETIQAAYFGLAKQLHPDRVNVTGLPADDKDKAKQVFMFLTEAFNVLSDPAKRQAIARAQAVADAAGGSPTRRVERSKADEARLLANKAAKLMQTKAYDRAEAEYRQALAVLPKDVGILMGLGWAIFNNETHSLDLRLEEAYKYWKVALEAGGNDARLHYYFSLYFKLKGDTGRQRAHLESSLVADSNFVDAQRELRLLTMREKNSKSSLLERIFPSLSKKSK
;
A
#
# COMPACT_ATOMS: atom_id res chain seq x y z
N MET A 1 -12.62 -25.10 36.58
CA MET A 1 -13.33 -24.51 35.42
C MET A 1 -13.69 -25.64 34.48
N THR A 2 -14.97 -25.83 34.20
CA THR A 2 -15.47 -26.91 33.35
C THR A 2 -15.26 -26.57 31.86
N GLU A 3 -15.45 -27.54 30.96
CA GLU A 3 -15.45 -27.28 29.51
C GLU A 3 -16.56 -26.29 29.11
N ASP A 4 -17.71 -26.38 29.78
CA ASP A 4 -18.83 -25.46 29.57
C ASP A 4 -18.51 -24.04 30.05
N ASP A 5 -17.80 -23.90 31.18
CA ASP A 5 -17.30 -22.59 31.64
C ASP A 5 -16.34 -21.98 30.61
N ALA A 6 -15.47 -22.78 29.99
CA ALA A 6 -14.52 -22.30 28.99
C ALA A 6 -15.23 -21.80 27.72
N LYS A 7 -16.23 -22.54 27.22
CA LYS A 7 -17.07 -22.12 26.08
C LYS A 7 -17.85 -20.84 26.40
N LEU A 8 -18.42 -20.76 27.60
CA LEU A 8 -19.13 -19.58 28.08
C LEU A 8 -18.21 -18.36 28.15
N ARG A 9 -16.96 -18.54 28.64
CA ARG A 9 -15.95 -17.48 28.68
C ARG A 9 -15.59 -16.97 27.30
N ILE A 10 -15.39 -17.86 26.33
CA ILE A 10 -15.09 -17.47 24.94
C ILE A 10 -16.25 -16.65 24.35
N LEU A 11 -17.49 -17.12 24.55
CA LEU A 11 -18.68 -16.39 24.11
C LEU A 11 -18.75 -15.00 24.77
N LEU A 12 -18.56 -14.92 26.09
CA LEU A 12 -18.58 -13.67 26.84
C LEU A 12 -17.53 -12.69 26.32
N LEU A 13 -16.28 -13.13 26.11
CA LEU A 13 -15.21 -12.26 25.60
C LEU A 13 -15.50 -11.77 24.19
N ARG A 14 -16.05 -12.62 23.32
CA ARG A 14 -16.48 -12.20 21.98
C ARG A 14 -17.54 -11.10 22.04
N LYS A 15 -18.55 -11.27 22.90
CA LYS A 15 -19.62 -10.26 23.08
C LYS A 15 -19.12 -8.98 23.76
N ALA A 16 -18.11 -9.06 24.62
CA ALA A 16 -17.43 -7.90 25.17
C ALA A 16 -16.70 -7.09 24.08
N GLU A 17 -16.13 -7.75 23.07
CA GLU A 17 -15.54 -7.06 21.92
C GLU A 17 -16.60 -6.40 21.02
N ASP A 18 -17.76 -7.04 20.82
CA ASP A 18 -18.91 -6.43 20.11
C ASP A 18 -19.42 -5.19 20.86
N MET A 19 -19.49 -5.27 22.20
CA MET A 19 -19.87 -4.16 23.08
C MET A 19 -18.88 -2.99 22.98
N LYS A 20 -17.57 -3.23 23.01
CA LYS A 20 -16.55 -2.18 22.85
C LYS A 20 -16.68 -1.44 21.53
N ARG A 21 -17.06 -2.15 20.46
CA ARG A 21 -17.34 -1.56 19.15
C ARG A 21 -18.70 -0.89 19.04
N LYS A 22 -19.57 -1.02 20.05
CA LYS A 22 -20.98 -0.62 20.02
C LYS A 22 -21.73 -1.19 18.82
N ASP A 23 -21.40 -2.42 18.43
CA ASP A 23 -21.99 -3.09 17.28
C ASP A 23 -23.17 -3.96 17.70
N TYR A 24 -24.38 -3.38 17.68
CA TYR A 24 -25.59 -4.07 18.11
C TYR A 24 -25.92 -5.30 17.26
N PHE A 25 -25.62 -5.28 15.95
CA PHE A 25 -25.89 -6.40 15.04
C PHE A 25 -24.98 -7.59 15.35
N SER A 26 -23.67 -7.36 15.46
CA SER A 26 -22.72 -8.39 15.88
C SER A 26 -22.98 -8.86 17.31
N GLY A 27 -23.38 -7.95 18.18
CA GLY A 27 -23.80 -8.22 19.56
C GLY A 27 -24.86 -9.31 19.65
N LEU A 28 -25.93 -9.20 18.87
CA LEU A 28 -26.98 -10.23 18.81
C LEU A 28 -26.67 -11.36 17.81
N GLY A 29 -25.72 -11.18 16.89
CA GLY A 29 -25.43 -12.15 15.83
C GLY A 29 -26.47 -12.16 14.71
N VAL A 30 -27.01 -10.98 14.39
CA VAL A 30 -28.09 -10.77 13.41
C VAL A 30 -27.65 -9.75 12.35
N THR A 31 -28.40 -9.63 11.26
CA THR A 31 -28.12 -8.66 10.19
C THR A 31 -29.21 -7.58 10.14
N PRO A 32 -28.98 -6.46 9.43
CA PRO A 32 -30.02 -5.45 9.21
C PRO A 32 -31.31 -5.99 8.58
N ALA A 33 -31.21 -7.09 7.82
CA ALA A 33 -32.32 -7.76 7.16
C ALA A 33 -33.02 -8.81 8.03
N SER A 34 -32.50 -9.11 9.23
CA SER A 34 -33.12 -10.09 10.12
C SER A 34 -34.52 -9.65 10.55
N PRO A 35 -35.52 -10.55 10.50
CA PRO A 35 -36.86 -10.25 10.99
C PRO A 35 -36.88 -10.18 12.53
N THR A 36 -37.89 -9.52 13.08
CA THR A 36 -37.97 -9.22 14.52
C THR A 36 -37.98 -10.49 15.37
N GLU A 37 -38.59 -11.56 14.88
CA GLU A 37 -38.65 -12.88 15.53
C GLU A 37 -37.25 -13.49 15.67
N THR A 38 -36.40 -13.34 14.64
CA THR A 38 -35.00 -13.79 14.70
C THR A 38 -34.19 -12.98 15.70
N ILE A 39 -34.44 -11.68 15.80
CA ILE A 39 -33.78 -10.79 16.77
C ILE A 39 -34.17 -11.16 18.20
N GLN A 40 -35.45 -11.42 18.45
CA GLN A 40 -35.97 -11.90 19.74
C GLN A 40 -35.35 -13.24 20.13
N ALA A 41 -35.39 -14.23 19.22
CA ALA A 41 -34.81 -15.55 19.47
C ALA A 41 -33.31 -15.47 19.79
N ALA A 42 -32.56 -14.64 19.05
CA ALA A 42 -31.14 -14.43 19.29
C ALA A 42 -30.85 -13.80 20.66
N TYR A 43 -31.61 -12.76 21.03
CA TYR A 43 -31.48 -12.14 22.35
C TYR A 43 -31.78 -13.12 23.49
N PHE A 44 -32.93 -13.82 23.46
CA PHE A 44 -33.28 -14.77 24.52
C PHE A 44 -32.29 -15.94 24.61
N GLY A 45 -31.78 -16.41 23.48
CA GLY A 45 -30.74 -17.44 23.44
C GLY A 45 -29.43 -17.00 24.10
N LEU A 46 -29.01 -15.75 23.89
CA LEU A 46 -27.83 -15.16 24.53
C LEU A 46 -28.08 -14.84 26.01
N ALA A 47 -29.24 -14.27 26.34
CA ALA A 47 -29.65 -13.94 27.70
C ALA A 47 -29.65 -15.18 28.59
N LYS A 48 -30.20 -16.31 28.11
CA LYS A 48 -30.20 -17.57 28.86
C LYS A 48 -28.78 -18.07 29.20
N GLN A 49 -27.79 -17.77 28.37
CA GLN A 49 -26.41 -18.20 28.56
C GLN A 49 -25.60 -17.21 29.40
N LEU A 50 -25.76 -15.92 29.15
CA LEU A 50 -24.91 -14.84 29.67
C LEU A 50 -25.56 -14.04 30.81
N HIS A 51 -26.73 -14.45 31.31
CA HIS A 51 -27.37 -13.78 32.45
C HIS A 51 -26.42 -13.73 33.66
N PRO A 52 -26.30 -12.58 34.37
CA PRO A 52 -25.42 -12.45 35.52
C PRO A 52 -25.62 -13.53 36.58
N ASP A 53 -26.86 -13.88 36.92
CA ASP A 53 -27.16 -14.92 37.91
C ASP A 53 -26.61 -16.29 37.52
N ARG A 54 -26.73 -16.65 36.23
CA ARG A 54 -26.18 -17.89 35.71
C ARG A 54 -24.65 -17.85 35.71
N VAL A 55 -24.05 -16.73 35.31
CA VAL A 55 -22.59 -16.58 35.26
C VAL A 55 -21.98 -16.53 36.67
N ASN A 56 -22.68 -15.96 37.64
CA ASN A 56 -22.20 -15.81 39.02
C ASN A 56 -21.96 -17.15 39.73
N VAL A 57 -22.72 -18.19 39.37
CA VAL A 57 -22.56 -19.54 39.93
C VAL A 57 -21.50 -20.39 39.21
N THR A 58 -20.85 -19.87 38.16
CA THR A 58 -19.77 -20.56 37.44
C THR A 58 -18.41 -20.37 38.09
N GLY A 59 -17.43 -21.20 37.67
CA GLY A 59 -16.03 -21.11 38.07
C GLY A 59 -15.23 -19.98 37.37
N LEU A 60 -15.90 -19.00 36.76
CA LEU A 60 -15.23 -17.89 36.06
C LEU A 60 -14.62 -16.86 37.04
N PRO A 61 -13.54 -16.16 36.64
CA PRO A 61 -12.95 -15.08 37.43
C PRO A 61 -13.93 -13.94 37.74
N ALA A 62 -13.70 -13.21 38.82
CA ALA A 62 -14.54 -12.07 39.23
C ALA A 62 -14.67 -11.01 38.12
N ASP A 63 -13.58 -10.65 37.45
CA ASP A 63 -13.58 -9.71 36.33
C ASP A 63 -14.48 -10.16 35.17
N ASP A 64 -14.57 -11.46 34.92
CA ASP A 64 -15.45 -12.01 33.88
C ASP A 64 -16.92 -11.98 34.33
N LYS A 65 -17.20 -12.15 35.63
CA LYS A 65 -18.55 -11.98 36.18
C LYS A 65 -19.04 -10.53 36.06
N ASP A 66 -18.18 -9.56 36.34
CA ASP A 66 -18.53 -8.14 36.15
C ASP A 66 -18.66 -7.77 34.67
N LYS A 67 -17.82 -8.35 33.82
CA LYS A 67 -17.93 -8.21 32.36
C LYS A 67 -19.25 -8.79 31.84
N ALA A 68 -19.73 -9.90 32.40
CA ALA A 68 -21.01 -10.48 32.03
C ALA A 68 -22.19 -9.54 32.31
N LYS A 69 -22.16 -8.78 33.42
CA LYS A 69 -23.16 -7.73 33.70
C LYS A 69 -23.16 -6.67 32.60
N GLN A 70 -21.99 -6.16 32.23
CA GLN A 70 -21.85 -5.12 31.20
C GLN A 70 -22.32 -5.63 29.83
N VAL A 71 -21.88 -6.84 29.44
CA VAL A 71 -22.31 -7.47 28.19
C VAL A 71 -23.81 -7.70 28.18
N PHE A 72 -24.40 -8.16 29.27
CA PHE A 72 -25.85 -8.39 29.36
C PHE A 72 -26.64 -7.08 29.20
N MET A 73 -26.19 -5.99 29.82
CA MET A 73 -26.78 -4.65 29.62
C MET A 73 -26.68 -4.22 28.16
N PHE A 74 -25.52 -4.39 27.52
CA PHE A 74 -25.33 -4.09 26.11
C PHE A 74 -26.23 -4.93 25.19
N LEU A 75 -26.38 -6.24 25.44
CA LEU A 75 -27.27 -7.10 24.65
C LEU A 75 -28.74 -6.68 24.81
N THR A 76 -29.13 -6.24 26.00
CA THR A 76 -30.48 -5.71 26.26
C THR A 76 -30.72 -4.39 25.54
N GLU A 77 -29.74 -3.49 25.54
CA GLU A 77 -29.77 -2.25 24.77
C GLU A 77 -29.87 -2.54 23.26
N ALA A 78 -29.02 -3.43 22.74
CA ALA A 78 -29.05 -3.88 21.35
C ALA A 78 -30.42 -4.45 20.98
N PHE A 79 -31.00 -5.29 21.84
CA PHE A 79 -32.34 -5.84 21.63
C PHE A 79 -33.42 -4.75 21.58
N ASN A 80 -33.41 -3.81 22.52
CA ASN A 80 -34.37 -2.71 22.57
C ASN A 80 -34.29 -1.80 21.34
N VAL A 81 -33.08 -1.59 20.80
CA VAL A 81 -32.85 -0.78 19.60
C VAL A 81 -33.23 -1.55 18.33
N LEU A 82 -32.79 -2.81 18.20
CA LEU A 82 -32.95 -3.57 16.97
C LEU A 82 -34.34 -4.20 16.79
N SER A 83 -35.11 -4.38 17.87
CA SER A 83 -36.49 -4.89 17.78
C SER A 83 -37.46 -3.88 17.15
N ASP A 84 -37.16 -2.59 17.24
CA ASP A 84 -37.89 -1.51 16.56
C ASP A 84 -37.37 -1.39 15.11
N PRO A 85 -38.20 -1.66 14.08
CA PRO A 85 -37.77 -1.61 12.69
C PRO A 85 -37.22 -0.25 12.25
N ALA A 86 -37.78 0.86 12.76
CA ALA A 86 -37.35 2.20 12.39
C ALA A 86 -35.96 2.50 12.98
N LYS A 87 -35.75 2.18 14.26
CA LYS A 87 -34.44 2.33 14.91
C LYS A 87 -33.38 1.40 14.30
N ARG A 88 -33.75 0.14 14.00
CA ARG A 88 -32.88 -0.81 13.29
C ARG A 88 -32.40 -0.26 11.96
N GLN A 89 -33.30 0.29 11.15
CA GLN A 89 -32.93 0.91 9.88
C GLN A 89 -32.06 2.14 10.06
N ALA A 90 -32.31 2.98 11.07
CA ALA A 90 -31.47 4.14 11.36
C ALA A 90 -30.04 3.74 11.71
N ILE A 91 -29.84 2.72 12.57
CA ILE A 91 -28.51 2.19 12.91
C ILE A 91 -27.85 1.56 11.68
N ALA A 92 -28.58 0.77 10.89
CA ALA A 92 -28.04 0.18 9.66
C ALA A 92 -27.56 1.24 8.67
N ARG A 93 -28.33 2.33 8.49
CA ARG A 93 -27.93 3.47 7.66
C ARG A 93 -26.70 4.18 8.22
N ALA A 94 -26.67 4.44 9.54
CA ALA A 94 -25.52 5.09 10.17
C ALA A 94 -24.24 4.25 10.04
N GLN A 95 -24.32 2.93 10.23
CA GLN A 95 -23.20 2.01 10.00
C GLN A 95 -22.77 2.01 8.53
N ALA A 96 -23.71 1.93 7.57
CA ALA A 96 -23.39 1.98 6.15
C ALA A 96 -22.72 3.31 5.75
N VAL A 97 -23.15 4.44 6.32
CA VAL A 97 -22.53 5.76 6.11
C VAL A 97 -21.12 5.79 6.72
N ALA A 98 -20.94 5.24 7.94
CA ALA A 98 -19.63 5.15 8.58
C ALA A 98 -18.66 4.26 7.78
N ASP A 99 -19.13 3.12 7.26
CA ASP A 99 -18.35 2.22 6.43
C ASP A 99 -17.97 2.87 5.08
N ALA A 100 -18.92 3.58 4.46
CA ALA A 100 -18.68 4.35 3.24
C ALA A 100 -17.69 5.50 3.46
N ALA A 101 -17.75 6.17 4.62
CA ALA A 101 -16.84 7.25 5.02
C ALA A 101 -15.45 6.76 5.50
N GLY A 102 -15.18 5.45 5.46
CA GLY A 102 -13.86 4.88 5.76
C GLY A 102 -13.69 4.32 7.18
N GLY A 103 -14.77 4.02 7.88
CA GLY A 103 -14.80 3.58 9.27
C GLY A 103 -14.67 2.07 9.53
N SER A 104 -14.65 1.20 8.51
CA SER A 104 -14.57 -0.24 8.77
C SER A 104 -13.20 -0.64 9.35
N PRO A 105 -13.13 -1.55 10.34
CA PRO A 105 -11.87 -1.98 10.95
C PRO A 105 -10.83 -2.47 9.93
N THR A 106 -11.28 -3.21 8.92
CA THR A 106 -10.43 -3.72 7.84
C THR A 106 -9.81 -2.58 7.03
N ARG A 107 -10.61 -1.59 6.63
CA ARG A 107 -10.13 -0.44 5.85
C ARG A 107 -9.22 0.47 6.66
N ARG A 108 -9.44 0.57 7.97
CA ARG A 108 -8.52 1.26 8.90
C ARG A 108 -7.17 0.56 8.99
N VAL A 109 -7.15 -0.78 9.05
CA VAL A 109 -5.92 -1.56 9.04
C VAL A 109 -5.20 -1.44 7.70
N GLU A 110 -5.90 -1.52 6.57
CA GLU A 110 -5.32 -1.32 5.24
C GLU A 110 -4.73 0.08 5.08
N ARG A 111 -5.43 1.12 5.55
CA ARG A 111 -4.92 2.49 5.57
C ARG A 111 -3.67 2.61 6.42
N SER A 112 -3.66 2.00 7.61
CA SER A 112 -2.48 1.96 8.47
C SER A 112 -1.28 1.28 7.80
N LYS A 113 -1.50 0.17 7.09
CA LYS A 113 -0.44 -0.51 6.32
C LYS A 113 0.07 0.37 5.17
N ALA A 114 -0.84 1.04 4.46
CA ALA A 114 -0.46 1.96 3.40
C ALA A 114 0.37 3.14 3.93
N ASP A 115 0.02 3.67 5.11
CA ASP A 115 0.78 4.74 5.77
C ASP A 115 2.18 4.24 6.19
N GLU A 116 2.28 3.03 6.74
CA GLU A 116 3.56 2.38 7.06
C GLU A 116 4.45 2.19 5.82
N ALA A 117 3.86 1.72 4.71
CA ALA A 117 4.57 1.56 3.44
C ALA A 117 5.12 2.90 2.90
N ARG A 118 4.40 4.00 3.08
CA ARG A 118 4.87 5.34 2.71
C ARG A 118 6.03 5.81 3.58
N LEU A 119 6.03 5.46 4.87
CA LEU A 119 7.17 5.75 5.76
C LEU A 119 8.43 4.98 5.33
N LEU A 120 8.28 3.69 4.97
CA LEU A 120 9.37 2.89 4.41
C LEU A 120 9.93 3.53 3.13
N ALA A 121 9.06 3.95 2.20
CA ALA A 121 9.47 4.63 0.98
C ALA A 121 10.22 5.95 1.25
N ASN A 122 9.76 6.76 2.22
CA ASN A 122 10.44 7.99 2.62
C ASN A 122 11.82 7.71 3.24
N LYS A 123 11.94 6.67 4.06
CA LYS A 123 13.22 6.21 4.61
C LYS A 123 14.17 5.74 3.50
N ALA A 124 13.67 4.97 2.54
CA ALA A 124 14.42 4.56 1.37
C ALA A 124 14.93 5.77 0.57
N ALA A 125 14.08 6.76 0.32
CA ALA A 125 14.48 8.01 -0.34
C ALA A 125 15.57 8.77 0.43
N LYS A 126 15.55 8.74 1.78
CA LYS A 126 16.62 9.31 2.60
C LYS A 126 17.94 8.55 2.45
N LEU A 127 17.89 7.21 2.42
CA LEU A 127 19.07 6.36 2.18
C LEU A 127 19.67 6.58 0.79
N MET A 128 18.84 6.85 -0.22
CA MET A 128 19.31 7.22 -1.56
C MET A 128 20.17 8.49 -1.54
N GLN A 129 19.84 9.49 -0.71
CA GLN A 129 20.64 10.72 -0.59
C GLN A 129 22.06 10.43 -0.08
N THR A 130 22.20 9.40 0.77
CA THR A 130 23.49 8.96 1.31
C THR A 130 24.12 7.84 0.50
N LYS A 131 23.59 7.53 -0.70
CA LYS A 131 24.05 6.46 -1.59
C LYS A 131 24.07 5.06 -0.96
N ALA A 132 23.28 4.84 0.09
CA ALA A 132 23.13 3.54 0.74
C ALA A 132 22.12 2.69 -0.05
N TYR A 133 22.50 2.30 -1.27
CA TYR A 133 21.60 1.73 -2.27
C TYR A 133 21.08 0.34 -1.88
N ASP A 134 21.91 -0.48 -1.26
CA ASP A 134 21.56 -1.79 -0.71
C ASP A 134 20.43 -1.69 0.32
N ARG A 135 20.57 -0.74 1.26
CA ARG A 135 19.57 -0.49 2.30
C ARG A 135 18.32 0.16 1.71
N ALA A 136 18.48 1.11 0.79
CA ALA A 136 17.34 1.75 0.13
C ALA A 136 16.49 0.75 -0.67
N GLU A 137 17.14 -0.16 -1.39
CA GLU A 137 16.49 -1.25 -2.11
C GLU A 137 15.62 -2.10 -1.16
N ALA A 138 16.18 -2.52 -0.02
CA ALA A 138 15.45 -3.33 0.95
C ALA A 138 14.17 -2.63 1.48
N GLU A 139 14.27 -1.34 1.82
CA GLU A 139 13.13 -0.56 2.30
C GLU A 139 12.07 -0.35 1.20
N TYR A 140 12.49 -0.06 -0.04
CA TYR A 140 11.57 0.06 -1.16
C TYR A 140 10.87 -1.26 -1.50
N ARG A 141 11.55 -2.42 -1.42
CA ARG A 141 10.92 -3.72 -1.65
C ARG A 141 9.83 -4.01 -0.62
N GLN A 142 10.05 -3.66 0.65
CA GLN A 142 9.03 -3.78 1.69
C GLN A 142 7.83 -2.85 1.42
N ALA A 143 8.09 -1.60 1.04
CA ALA A 143 7.03 -0.66 0.69
C ALA A 143 6.19 -1.15 -0.51
N LEU A 144 6.86 -1.67 -1.56
CA LEU A 144 6.21 -2.17 -2.77
C LEU A 144 5.34 -3.41 -2.51
N ALA A 145 5.72 -4.26 -1.55
CA ALA A 145 4.91 -5.42 -1.17
C ALA A 145 3.51 -5.02 -0.66
N VAL A 146 3.36 -3.81 -0.11
CA VAL A 146 2.08 -3.26 0.36
C VAL A 146 1.41 -2.40 -0.71
N LEU A 147 2.18 -1.60 -1.46
CA LEU A 147 1.70 -0.67 -2.48
C LEU A 147 2.29 -1.01 -3.86
N PRO A 148 1.88 -2.13 -4.50
CA PRO A 148 2.58 -2.71 -5.65
C PRO A 148 2.53 -1.89 -6.95
N LYS A 149 1.68 -0.87 -7.01
CA LYS A 149 1.51 0.01 -8.19
C LYS A 149 1.84 1.47 -7.90
N ASP A 150 2.43 1.77 -6.74
CA ASP A 150 2.84 3.13 -6.43
C ASP A 150 4.02 3.52 -7.33
N VAL A 151 3.78 4.51 -8.18
CA VAL A 151 4.74 4.97 -9.20
C VAL A 151 6.03 5.47 -8.55
N GLY A 152 5.94 6.19 -7.42
CA GLY A 152 7.11 6.72 -6.72
C GLY A 152 7.99 5.62 -6.15
N ILE A 153 7.38 4.60 -5.55
CA ILE A 153 8.09 3.43 -5.03
C ILE A 153 8.74 2.64 -6.17
N LEU A 154 8.02 2.38 -7.26
CA LEU A 154 8.57 1.66 -8.43
C LEU A 154 9.77 2.39 -9.04
N MET A 155 9.66 3.71 -9.21
CA MET A 155 10.75 4.56 -9.71
C MET A 155 11.96 4.56 -8.77
N GLY A 156 11.71 4.72 -7.47
CA GLY A 156 12.73 4.73 -6.42
C GLY A 156 13.46 3.39 -6.30
N LEU A 157 12.73 2.28 -6.33
CA LEU A 157 13.29 0.93 -6.29
C LEU A 157 14.17 0.66 -7.51
N GLY A 158 13.67 0.96 -8.72
CA GLY A 158 14.45 0.80 -9.94
C GLY A 158 15.74 1.63 -9.89
N TRP A 159 15.68 2.86 -9.36
CA TRP A 159 16.86 3.72 -9.20
C TRP A 159 17.84 3.20 -8.14
N ALA A 160 17.35 2.65 -7.02
CA ALA A 160 18.19 2.01 -6.01
C ALA A 160 18.93 0.82 -6.60
N ILE A 161 18.22 -0.10 -7.26
CA ILE A 161 18.80 -1.29 -7.89
C ILE A 161 19.83 -0.90 -8.97
N PHE A 162 19.47 0.05 -9.85
CA PHE A 162 20.36 0.52 -10.91
C PHE A 162 21.72 1.01 -10.37
N ASN A 163 21.75 1.64 -9.20
CA ASN A 163 22.96 2.18 -8.59
C ASN A 163 23.63 1.22 -7.59
N ASN A 164 23.00 0.09 -7.25
CA ASN A 164 23.52 -0.83 -6.23
C ASN A 164 24.63 -1.76 -6.78
N GLU A 165 25.87 -1.30 -6.75
CA GLU A 165 27.04 -2.02 -7.29
C GLU A 165 27.38 -3.35 -6.59
N THR A 166 26.67 -3.73 -5.52
CA THR A 166 26.76 -5.09 -4.98
C THR A 166 26.16 -6.14 -5.93
N HIS A 167 25.31 -5.71 -6.85
CA HIS A 167 24.70 -6.55 -7.88
C HIS A 167 25.49 -6.48 -9.19
N SER A 168 25.40 -7.54 -10.00
CA SER A 168 25.96 -7.54 -11.35
C SER A 168 25.27 -6.50 -12.23
N LEU A 169 26.00 -5.93 -13.21
CA LEU A 169 25.43 -4.94 -14.12
C LEU A 169 24.18 -5.46 -14.83
N ASP A 170 24.17 -6.71 -15.27
CA ASP A 170 23.01 -7.30 -15.97
C ASP A 170 21.78 -7.35 -15.08
N LEU A 171 21.91 -7.78 -13.83
CA LEU A 171 20.81 -7.82 -12.87
C LEU A 171 20.27 -6.42 -12.59
N ARG A 172 21.16 -5.45 -12.39
CA ARG A 172 20.77 -4.05 -12.16
C ARG A 172 19.95 -3.51 -13.32
N LEU A 173 20.39 -3.75 -14.55
CA LEU A 173 19.71 -3.28 -15.76
C LEU A 173 18.35 -3.97 -15.94
N GLU A 174 18.29 -5.29 -15.77
CA GLU A 174 17.06 -6.06 -15.94
C GLU A 174 15.98 -5.64 -14.93
N GLU A 175 16.30 -5.62 -13.64
CA GLU A 175 15.32 -5.30 -12.61
C GLU A 175 14.90 -3.83 -12.64
N ALA A 176 15.85 -2.90 -12.83
CA ALA A 176 15.51 -1.48 -12.91
C ALA A 176 14.54 -1.20 -14.08
N TYR A 177 14.83 -1.76 -15.25
CA TYR A 177 13.95 -1.65 -16.42
C TYR A 177 12.55 -2.22 -16.15
N LYS A 178 12.47 -3.39 -15.50
CA LYS A 178 11.19 -4.01 -15.12
C LYS A 178 10.34 -3.06 -14.27
N TYR A 179 10.89 -2.49 -13.19
CA TYR A 179 10.11 -1.61 -12.31
C TYR A 179 9.75 -0.28 -12.98
N TRP A 180 10.65 0.32 -13.75
CA TRP A 180 10.36 1.54 -14.50
C TRP A 180 9.30 1.34 -15.58
N LYS A 181 9.27 0.16 -16.22
CA LYS A 181 8.21 -0.20 -17.17
C LYS A 181 6.85 -0.27 -16.48
N VAL A 182 6.77 -0.91 -15.31
CA VAL A 182 5.52 -0.95 -14.52
C VAL A 182 5.12 0.45 -14.06
N ALA A 183 6.08 1.29 -13.67
CA ALA A 183 5.81 2.68 -13.29
C ALA A 183 5.19 3.47 -14.45
N LEU A 184 5.72 3.30 -15.67
CA LEU A 184 5.20 3.92 -16.88
C LEU A 184 3.78 3.45 -17.19
N GLU A 185 3.53 2.13 -17.13
CA GLU A 185 2.21 1.53 -17.34
C GLU A 185 1.18 1.95 -16.28
N ALA A 186 1.62 2.26 -15.06
CA ALA A 186 0.79 2.80 -13.98
C ALA A 186 0.49 4.30 -14.12
N GLY A 187 0.89 4.93 -15.24
CA GLY A 187 0.66 6.35 -15.53
C GLY A 187 1.77 7.29 -15.04
N GLY A 188 2.90 6.74 -14.57
CA GLY A 188 4.10 7.53 -14.33
C GLY A 188 4.65 8.07 -15.64
N ASN A 189 4.58 9.38 -15.85
CA ASN A 189 5.08 10.01 -17.07
C ASN A 189 5.76 11.34 -16.74
N ASP A 190 6.76 11.27 -15.85
CA ASP A 190 7.55 12.43 -15.45
C ASP A 190 8.94 12.44 -16.10
N ALA A 191 9.59 13.60 -16.09
CA ALA A 191 10.89 13.80 -16.71
C ALA A 191 11.97 12.85 -16.16
N ARG A 192 11.90 12.49 -14.87
CA ARG A 192 12.88 11.62 -14.22
C ARG A 192 12.77 10.19 -14.72
N LEU A 193 11.56 9.66 -14.89
CA LEU A 193 11.36 8.31 -15.39
C LEU A 193 11.94 8.16 -16.81
N HIS A 194 11.68 9.11 -17.69
CA HIS A 194 12.29 9.11 -19.02
C HIS A 194 13.82 9.25 -18.96
N TYR A 195 14.34 10.09 -18.07
CA TYR A 195 15.78 10.19 -17.86
C TYR A 195 16.39 8.86 -17.39
N TYR A 196 15.74 8.11 -16.48
CA TYR A 196 16.20 6.79 -16.06
C TYR A 196 16.28 5.79 -17.21
N PHE A 197 15.25 5.74 -18.07
CA PHE A 197 15.30 4.92 -19.29
C PHE A 197 16.45 5.34 -20.22
N SER A 198 16.75 6.64 -20.33
CA SER A 198 17.88 7.09 -21.13
C SER A 198 19.22 6.55 -20.62
N LEU A 199 19.42 6.51 -19.29
CA LEU A 199 20.62 5.97 -18.68
C LEU A 199 20.74 4.45 -18.88
N TYR A 200 19.61 3.74 -18.84
CA TYR A 200 19.55 2.33 -19.21
C TYR A 200 20.02 2.10 -20.66
N PHE A 201 19.46 2.85 -21.62
CA PHE A 201 19.83 2.68 -23.04
C PHE A 201 21.25 3.14 -23.35
N LYS A 202 21.77 4.13 -22.62
CA LYS A 202 23.19 4.51 -22.66
C LYS A 202 24.09 3.33 -22.33
N LEU A 203 23.78 2.57 -21.27
CA LEU A 203 24.56 1.40 -20.85
C LEU A 203 24.40 0.20 -21.80
N LYS A 204 23.25 0.08 -22.47
CA LYS A 204 23.04 -0.92 -23.54
C LYS A 204 23.65 -0.51 -24.89
N GLY A 205 24.14 0.72 -25.03
CA GLY A 205 24.69 1.25 -26.28
C GLY A 205 23.64 1.63 -27.34
N ASP A 206 22.36 1.64 -26.98
CA ASP A 206 21.26 2.01 -27.88
C ASP A 206 21.09 3.54 -27.88
N THR A 207 21.92 4.20 -28.69
CA THR A 207 21.92 5.67 -28.83
C THR A 207 20.60 6.24 -29.34
N GLY A 208 19.88 5.49 -30.19
CA GLY A 208 18.59 5.91 -30.73
C GLY A 208 17.53 6.01 -29.63
N ARG A 209 17.36 4.94 -28.83
CA ARG A 209 16.42 4.96 -27.70
C ARG A 209 16.88 5.87 -26.57
N GLN A 210 18.19 5.98 -26.33
CA GLN A 210 18.73 6.95 -25.39
C GLN A 210 18.26 8.37 -25.74
N ARG A 211 18.44 8.80 -27.00
CA ARG A 211 18.02 10.12 -27.49
C ARG A 211 16.51 10.34 -27.33
N ALA A 212 15.70 9.38 -27.78
CA ALA A 212 14.24 9.50 -27.70
C ALA A 212 13.73 9.71 -26.26
N HIS A 213 14.35 9.01 -25.30
CA HIS A 213 14.02 9.18 -23.88
C HIS A 213 14.52 10.50 -23.29
N LEU A 214 15.68 11.00 -23.70
CA LEU A 214 16.15 12.34 -23.30
C LEU A 214 15.22 13.44 -23.82
N GLU A 215 14.78 13.33 -25.07
CA GLU A 215 13.81 14.26 -25.67
C GLU A 215 12.47 14.18 -24.95
N SER A 216 11.96 12.98 -24.66
CA SER A 216 10.72 12.79 -23.88
C SER A 216 10.83 13.37 -22.47
N SER A 217 11.99 13.23 -21.82
CA SER A 217 12.29 13.85 -20.53
C SER A 217 12.17 15.38 -20.58
N LEU A 218 12.72 16.00 -21.64
CA LEU A 218 12.68 17.45 -21.85
C LEU A 218 11.33 17.98 -22.35
N VAL A 219 10.52 17.13 -22.97
CA VAL A 219 9.10 17.45 -23.25
C VAL A 219 8.31 17.51 -21.94
N ALA A 220 8.58 16.61 -20.99
CA ALA A 220 7.92 16.59 -19.69
C ALA A 220 8.39 17.73 -18.76
N ASP A 221 9.69 18.04 -18.76
CA ASP A 221 10.28 19.19 -18.07
C ASP A 221 11.47 19.74 -18.87
N SER A 222 11.25 20.89 -19.52
CA SER A 222 12.27 21.54 -20.34
C SER A 222 13.50 21.99 -19.55
N ASN A 223 13.39 22.16 -18.23
CA ASN A 223 14.46 22.60 -17.34
C ASN A 223 15.17 21.43 -16.64
N PHE A 224 14.91 20.19 -17.04
CA PHE A 224 15.53 19.01 -16.45
C PHE A 224 17.03 18.93 -16.82
N VAL A 225 17.88 19.53 -15.98
CA VAL A 225 19.31 19.79 -16.23
C VAL A 225 20.08 18.52 -16.62
N ASP A 226 19.79 17.40 -15.96
CA ASP A 226 20.48 16.14 -16.21
C ASP A 226 20.22 15.61 -17.63
N ALA A 227 18.98 15.70 -18.12
CA ALA A 227 18.65 15.30 -19.49
C ALA A 227 19.26 16.26 -20.52
N GLN A 228 19.25 17.58 -20.27
CA GLN A 228 19.90 18.56 -21.15
C GLN A 228 21.40 18.26 -21.29
N ARG A 229 22.06 17.99 -20.16
CA ARG A 229 23.49 17.68 -20.13
C ARG A 229 23.80 16.39 -20.87
N GLU A 230 23.03 15.33 -20.61
CA GLU A 230 23.24 14.03 -21.25
C GLU A 230 22.97 14.09 -22.76
N LEU A 231 21.94 14.81 -23.21
CA LEU A 231 21.64 14.99 -24.64
C LEU A 231 22.75 15.77 -25.37
N ARG A 232 23.34 16.77 -24.70
CA ARG A 232 24.51 17.48 -25.23
C ARG A 232 25.70 16.54 -25.39
N LEU A 233 26.00 15.73 -24.38
CA LEU A 233 27.11 14.77 -24.42
C LEU A 233 26.91 13.71 -25.52
N LEU A 234 25.69 13.19 -25.66
CA LEU A 234 25.33 12.24 -26.72
C LEU A 234 25.57 12.85 -28.11
N THR A 235 25.08 14.08 -28.32
CA THR A 235 25.22 14.80 -29.60
C THR A 235 26.70 15.06 -29.93
N MET A 236 27.52 15.42 -28.94
CA MET A 236 28.97 15.59 -29.14
C MET A 236 29.65 14.26 -29.54
N ARG A 237 29.30 13.16 -28.89
CA ARG A 237 29.85 11.82 -29.20
C ARG A 237 29.50 11.40 -30.63
N GLU A 238 28.26 11.60 -31.05
CA GLU A 238 27.80 11.30 -32.41
C GLU A 238 28.52 12.14 -33.45
N LYS A 239 28.71 13.45 -33.22
CA LYS A 239 29.44 14.33 -34.13
C LYS A 239 30.90 13.89 -34.30
N ASN A 240 31.57 13.58 -33.19
CA ASN A 240 32.96 13.12 -33.21
C ASN A 240 33.10 11.77 -33.92
N SER A 241 32.16 10.84 -33.68
CA SER A 241 32.13 9.53 -34.36
C SER A 241 31.93 9.69 -35.87
N LYS A 242 30.99 10.55 -36.30
CA LYS A 242 30.77 10.85 -37.73
C LYS A 242 32.00 11.51 -38.37
N SER A 243 32.65 12.45 -37.67
CA SER A 243 33.88 13.09 -38.16
C SER A 243 35.00 12.07 -38.37
N SER A 244 35.23 11.19 -37.38
CA SER A 244 36.24 10.13 -37.48
C SER A 244 35.93 9.13 -38.60
N LEU A 245 34.66 8.78 -38.79
CA LEU A 245 34.24 7.91 -39.89
C LEU A 245 34.52 8.56 -41.25
N LEU A 246 34.17 9.84 -41.41
CA LEU A 246 34.41 10.58 -42.65
C LEU A 246 35.91 10.72 -42.94
N GLU A 247 36.74 10.99 -41.93
CA GLU A 247 38.21 11.04 -42.09
C GLU A 247 38.80 9.69 -42.51
N ARG A 248 38.27 8.58 -41.98
CA ARG A 248 38.71 7.22 -42.36
C ARG A 248 38.30 6.84 -43.78
N ILE A 249 37.13 7.27 -44.24
CA ILE A 249 36.60 6.93 -45.57
C ILE A 249 37.13 7.90 -46.64
N PHE A 250 37.32 9.17 -46.31
CA PHE A 250 37.76 10.23 -47.25
C PHE A 250 38.92 11.07 -46.70
N PRO A 251 40.16 10.54 -46.67
CA PRO A 251 41.31 11.23 -46.08
C PRO A 251 41.67 12.56 -46.76
N SER A 252 41.34 12.72 -48.04
CA SER A 252 41.68 13.90 -48.85
C SER A 252 40.76 15.11 -48.64
N LEU A 253 39.57 14.93 -48.04
CA LEU A 253 38.60 16.02 -47.81
C LEU A 253 38.86 16.79 -46.50
N SER A 254 39.77 16.32 -45.64
CA SER A 254 40.08 16.92 -44.32
C SER A 254 41.14 18.04 -44.38
N LYS A 255 41.90 18.15 -45.48
CA LYS A 255 42.85 19.27 -45.67
C LYS A 255 42.11 20.55 -46.04
N LYS A 256 41.67 21.31 -45.03
CA LYS A 256 41.29 22.72 -45.22
C LYS A 256 42.49 23.47 -45.80
N SER A 257 42.30 24.12 -46.94
CA SER A 257 43.25 25.09 -47.48
C SER A 257 43.48 26.19 -46.44
N LYS A 258 44.76 26.51 -46.21
CA LYS A 258 45.16 27.71 -45.46
C LYS A 258 44.66 28.97 -46.16
#